data_AF-A0A2M9P946-F1
#
_entry.id   AF-A0A2M9P946-F1
#
_cell.length_a   1.000
_cell.length_b   1.000
_cell.length_c   1.000
_cell.angle_alpha   90.00
_cell.angle_beta   90.00
_cell.angle_gamma   90.00
#
_symmetry.space_group_name_H-M   'P 1'
#
loop_
_entity.id
_entity.type
_entity.pdbx_description
1 polymer ?
#
loop_
_entity_poly.entity_id
_entity_poly.type
_entity_poly.pdbx_seq_one_letter_code
_entity_poly.pdbx_strand_id
1 'polypeptide(L)'
;WRLARAHWGQGYATEAARGWIDWGFAALDLPEIVAFVVPENRASQAVMTRLGMTRDPARDFEHPALPEGHRLRPHWLFSLARPGV
;
A
#
# COMPACT_ATOMS: atom_id res chain seq x y z
N TRP A 1 6.55 9.84 -0.73
CA TRP A 1 5.88 11.14 -0.97
C TRP A 1 4.58 11.20 -0.16
N ARG A 2 3.94 12.37 -0.01
CA ARG A 2 2.64 12.54 0.67
C ARG A 2 1.84 13.60 -0.08
N LEU A 3 0.51 13.52 -0.03
CA LEU A 3 -0.38 14.52 -0.61
C LEU A 3 -0.85 15.51 0.44
N ALA A 4 -0.82 16.80 0.11
CA ALA A 4 -1.45 17.84 0.93
C ALA A 4 -2.97 17.59 1.01
N ARG A 5 -3.58 17.91 2.15
CA ARG A 5 -4.99 17.63 2.45
C ARG A 5 -5.96 18.19 1.40
N ALA A 6 -5.65 19.36 0.84
CA ALA A 6 -6.47 20.00 -0.20
C ALA A 6 -6.66 19.13 -1.46
N HIS A 7 -5.77 18.16 -1.69
CA HIS A 7 -5.77 17.29 -2.87
C HIS A 7 -6.27 15.87 -2.56
N TRP A 8 -6.79 15.62 -1.35
CA TRP A 8 -7.36 14.33 -1.00
C TRP A 8 -8.71 14.11 -1.67
N GLY A 9 -9.08 12.86 -1.93
CA GLY A 9 -10.37 12.50 -2.54
C GLY A 9 -10.46 12.76 -4.06
N GLN A 10 -9.42 13.33 -4.67
CA GLN A 10 -9.40 13.68 -6.10
C GLN A 10 -8.76 12.61 -7.00
N GLY A 11 -8.40 11.45 -6.45
CA GLY A 11 -7.83 10.34 -7.23
C GLY A 11 -6.30 10.37 -7.42
N TYR A 12 -5.62 11.48 -7.12
CA TYR A 12 -4.17 11.62 -7.34
C TYR A 12 -3.30 10.56 -6.67
N ALA A 13 -3.69 10.06 -5.49
CA ALA A 13 -2.96 8.98 -4.83
C ALA A 13 -2.96 7.70 -5.67
N THR A 14 -4.12 7.36 -6.23
CA THR A 14 -4.30 6.18 -7.08
C THR A 14 -3.57 6.35 -8.40
N GLU A 15 -3.68 7.53 -9.04
CA GLU A 15 -2.98 7.83 -10.29
C GLU A 15 -1.45 7.72 -10.14
N ALA A 16 -0.90 8.40 -9.13
CA ALA A 16 0.54 8.36 -8.88
C ALA A 16 1.02 6.95 -8.54
N ALA A 17 0.29 6.22 -7.68
CA ALA A 17 0.65 4.86 -7.30
C ALA A 17 0.56 3.89 -8.49
N ARG A 18 -0.42 4.04 -9.40
CA ARG A 18 -0.51 3.25 -10.63
C ARG A 18 0.74 3.44 -11.48
N GLY A 19 1.19 4.68 -11.69
CA GLY A 19 2.42 4.94 -12.46
C GLY A 19 3.66 4.26 -11.85
N TRP A 20 3.79 4.26 -10.52
CA TRP A 20 4.87 3.53 -9.85
C TRP A 20 4.75 2.01 -9.97
N ILE A 21 3.53 1.47 -9.90
CA ILE A 21 3.28 0.03 -10.07
C ILE A 21 3.66 -0.40 -11.48
N ASP A 22 3.17 0.33 -12.49
CA ASP A 22 3.42 0.02 -13.90
C ASP A 22 4.92 0.10 -14.19
N TRP A 23 5.61 1.13 -13.69
CA TRP A 23 7.07 1.25 -13.81
C TRP A 23 7.81 0.12 -13.09
N GLY A 24 7.40 -0.22 -11.87
CA GLY A 24 8.03 -1.28 -11.07
C GLY A 24 7.95 -2.65 -11.74
N PHE A 25 6.83 -2.97 -12.38
CA PHE A 25 6.70 -4.22 -13.12
C PHE A 25 7.36 -4.17 -14.51
N ALA A 26 7.18 -3.09 -15.27
CA ALA A 26 7.64 -3.03 -16.66
C ALA A 26 9.15 -2.78 -16.79
N ALA A 27 9.72 -1.93 -15.94
CA ALA A 27 11.11 -1.49 -16.09
C ALA A 27 12.06 -2.09 -15.06
N LEU A 28 11.56 -2.38 -13.85
CA LEU A 28 12.38 -2.96 -12.78
C LEU A 28 12.21 -4.47 -12.64
N ASP A 29 11.31 -5.08 -13.43
CA ASP A 29 11.01 -6.52 -13.40
C ASP A 29 10.69 -7.05 -11.99
N LEU A 30 10.05 -6.22 -11.16
CA LEU A 30 9.74 -6.62 -9.79
C LEU A 30 8.72 -7.77 -9.80
N PRO A 31 8.94 -8.85 -9.04
CA PRO A 31 7.99 -9.96 -8.96
C PRO A 31 6.72 -9.57 -8.18
N GLU A 32 6.84 -8.62 -7.26
CA GLU A 32 5.77 -8.18 -6.37
C GLU A 32 6.01 -6.72 -5.96
N ILE A 33 4.91 -6.00 -5.75
CA ILE A 33 4.90 -4.71 -5.07
C ILE A 33 4.03 -4.83 -3.82
N VAL A 34 4.58 -4.41 -2.68
CA VAL A 34 3.88 -4.42 -1.39
C VAL A 34 3.65 -3.01 -0.88
N ALA A 35 2.60 -2.85 -0.08
CA ALA A 35 2.34 -1.66 0.69
C ALA A 35 1.73 -2.06 2.03
N PHE A 36 2.00 -1.30 3.09
CA PHE A 36 1.45 -1.59 4.41
C PHE A 36 0.73 -0.38 5.00
N VAL A 37 -0.21 -0.64 5.90
CA VAL A 37 -1.11 0.37 6.43
C VAL A 37 -1.57 -0.01 7.83
N VAL A 38 -1.75 0.98 8.72
CA VAL A 38 -2.43 0.75 10.00
C VAL A 38 -3.92 0.39 9.78
N PRO A 39 -4.50 -0.53 10.56
CA PRO A 39 -5.89 -0.99 10.39
C PRO A 39 -6.94 0.12 10.35
N GLU A 40 -6.70 1.24 11.03
CA GLU A 40 -7.65 2.35 11.10
C GLU A 40 -7.64 3.24 9.85
N ASN A 41 -6.61 3.18 9.01
CA ASN A 41 -6.45 4.05 7.85
C ASN A 41 -7.20 3.51 6.62
N ARG A 42 -8.53 3.60 6.69
CA ARG A 42 -9.46 3.16 5.63
C ARG A 42 -9.23 3.86 4.30
N ALA A 43 -8.80 5.12 4.31
CA ALA A 43 -8.54 5.87 3.07
C ALA A 43 -7.40 5.23 2.27
N SER A 44 -6.30 4.86 2.93
CA SER A 44 -5.16 4.20 2.30
C SER A 44 -5.51 2.77 1.86
N GLN A 45 -6.24 2.00 2.68
CA GLN A 45 -6.75 0.68 2.29
C GLN A 45 -7.58 0.75 1.00
N ALA A 46 -8.47 1.75 0.90
CA ALA A 46 -9.30 1.92 -0.30
C ALA A 46 -8.49 2.30 -1.56
N VAL A 47 -7.34 2.97 -1.41
CA VAL A 47 -6.41 3.18 -2.54
C VAL A 47 -5.77 1.87 -2.95
N MET A 48 -5.23 1.09 -2.00
CA MET A 48 -4.61 -0.22 -2.25
C MET A 48 -5.58 -1.17 -2.97
N THR A 49 -6.83 -1.26 -2.50
CA THR A 49 -7.88 -2.07 -3.14
C THR A 49 -8.19 -1.60 -4.56
N ARG A 50 -8.33 -0.29 -4.80
CA ARG A 50 -8.55 0.25 -6.16
C ARG A 50 -7.39 -0.04 -7.11
N LEU A 51 -6.18 -0.16 -6.58
CA LEU A 51 -5.00 -0.50 -7.37
C LEU A 51 -4.95 -1.99 -7.74
N GLY A 52 -5.83 -2.81 -7.17
CA GLY A 52 -5.86 -4.27 -7.35
C GLY A 52 -5.02 -5.04 -6.32
N MET A 53 -4.48 -4.35 -5.31
CA MET A 53 -3.73 -5.03 -4.25
C MET A 53 -4.69 -5.77 -3.31
N THR A 54 -4.26 -6.91 -2.79
CA THR A 54 -4.99 -7.73 -1.84
C THR A 54 -4.25 -7.77 -0.50
N ARG A 55 -5.00 -7.71 0.62
CA ARG A 55 -4.42 -7.91 1.95
C ARG A 55 -3.97 -9.37 2.07
N ASP A 56 -2.78 -9.57 2.62
CA ASP A 56 -2.23 -10.87 2.97
C ASP A 56 -2.10 -10.95 4.50
N PRO A 57 -3.10 -11.51 5.20
CA PRO A 57 -3.09 -11.57 6.67
C PRO A 57 -1.91 -12.37 7.25
N ALA A 58 -1.32 -13.29 6.46
CA ALA A 58 -0.15 -14.06 6.92
C ALA A 58 1.13 -13.22 6.94
N ARG A 59 1.13 -12.07 6.28
CA ARG A 59 2.24 -11.11 6.24
C ARG A 59 1.95 -9.80 6.99
N ASP A 60 0.83 -9.72 7.70
CA ASP A 60 0.60 -8.65 8.66
C ASP A 60 1.67 -8.71 9.77
N PHE A 61 2.03 -7.54 10.30
CA PHE A 61 3.15 -7.46 11.24
C PHE A 61 3.01 -6.30 12.24
N GLU A 62 3.78 -6.39 13.31
CA GLU A 62 3.94 -5.35 14.31
C GLU A 62 5.14 -4.46 13.95
N HIS A 63 4.93 -3.16 13.77
CA HIS A 63 5.98 -2.25 13.32
C HIS A 63 7.16 -2.19 14.32
N PRO A 64 8.39 -2.54 13.91
CA PRO A 64 9.50 -2.76 14.83
C PRO A 64 9.96 -1.47 15.52
N ALA A 65 9.74 -0.31 14.90
CA ALA A 65 10.13 0.99 15.45
C ALA A 65 9.13 1.59 16.47
N LEU A 66 8.00 0.93 16.73
CA LEU A 66 7.03 1.40 17.74
C LEU A 66 7.20 0.61 19.04
N PRO A 67 6.83 1.16 20.21
CA PRO A 67 6.80 0.40 21.47
C PRO A 67 5.73 -0.68 21.48
N GLU A 68 5.88 -1.71 22.31
CA GLU A 68 4.86 -2.75 22.48
C GLU A 68 3.55 -2.13 23.02
N GLY A 69 2.41 -2.62 22.54
CA GLY A 69 1.09 -2.07 22.89
C GLY A 69 0.75 -0.71 22.27
N HIS A 70 1.63 -0.11 21.47
CA HIS A 70 1.32 1.15 20.79
C HIS A 70 0.19 0.96 19.77
N ARG A 71 -0.83 1.83 19.79
CA ARG A 71 -2.05 1.67 18.95
C ARG A 71 -1.79 1.56 17.45
N LEU A 72 -0.71 2.18 16.95
CA LEU A 72 -0.33 2.15 15.52
C LEU A 72 0.71 1.07 15.20
N ARG A 73 1.03 0.19 16.16
CA ARG A 73 2.01 -0.88 15.97
C ARG A 73 1.51 -1.93 14.97
N PRO A 74 0.23 -2.37 15.00
CA PRO A 74 -0.26 -3.33 14.02
C PRO A 74 -0.30 -2.73 12.62
N HIS A 75 0.20 -3.47 11.64
CA HIS A 75 0.14 -3.12 10.22
C HIS A 75 -0.39 -4.27 9.40
N TRP A 76 -1.29 -3.93 8.49
CA TRP A 76 -1.76 -4.85 7.46
C TRP A 76 -0.91 -4.71 6.21
N LEU A 77 -0.52 -5.85 5.62
CA LEU A 77 0.24 -5.87 4.38
C LEU A 77 -0.69 -6.16 3.20
N PHE A 78 -0.60 -5.32 2.19
CA PHE A 78 -1.23 -5.49 0.89
C PHE A 78 -0.16 -5.80 -0.15
N SER A 79 -0.50 -6.67 -1.08
CA SER A 79 0.42 -7.10 -2.13
C SER A 79 -0.25 -7.11 -3.49
N LEU A 80 0.58 -6.93 -4.50
CA LEU A 80 0.23 -7.12 -5.90
C LEU A 80 1.38 -7.87 -6.56
N ALA A 81 1.12 -9.11 -6.95
CA ALA A 81 2.05 -9.88 -7.76
C ALA A 81 2.06 -9.31 -9.18
N ARG A 82 3.21 -9.41 -9.85
CA ARG A 82 3.30 -9.09 -11.27
C ARG A 82 2.32 -9.98 -12.06
N PRO A 83 1.48 -9.41 -12.94
CA PRO A 83 0.62 -10.20 -13.81
C PRO A 83 1.47 -11.16 -14.65
N GLY A 84 1.04 -12.41 -14.81
CA GLY A 84 1.70 -13.36 -15.69
C GLY A 84 1.76 -12.82 -17.12
N VAL A 85 2.94 -12.96 -17.75
CA VAL A 85 3.14 -12.68 -19.18
C VAL A 85 2.53 -13.80 -20.02
#